data_AF-A0A7V2RUT6-F1
#
_entry.id   AF-A0A7V2RUT6-F1
#
_cell.length_a   1.000
_cell.length_b   1.000
_cell.length_c   1.000
_cell.angle_alpha   90.00
_cell.angle_beta   90.00
_cell.angle_gamma   90.00
#
_symmetry.space_group_name_H-M   'P 1'
#
loop_
_entity.id
_entity.type
_entity.pdbx_description
1 polymer ?
#
loop_
_entity_poly.entity_id
_entity_poly.type
_entity_poly.pdbx_seq_one_letter_code
_entity_poly.pdbx_strand_id
1 'polypeptide(L)'
;LVRELREELGIDTEASCLAPFTFASHPYPDFHLLMPLYVCRVWRGLPQPREGQELRWLAPAELEQLAMPPADRPLVAMLRDLL
;
A
#
# COMPACT_ATOMS: atom_id res chain seq x y z
N LEU A 1 -9.91 -3.47 0.96
CA LEU A 1 -8.62 -3.93 1.53
C LEU A 1 -8.56 -5.41 1.92
N VAL A 2 -9.23 -5.94 2.96
CA VAL A 2 -9.10 -7.39 3.32
C VAL A 2 -9.41 -8.31 2.14
N ARG A 3 -10.51 -8.04 1.42
CA ARG A 3 -10.90 -8.77 0.21
C ARG A 3 -9.86 -8.63 -0.92
N GLU A 4 -9.40 -7.41 -1.20
CA GLU A 4 -8.41 -7.13 -2.25
C GLU A 4 -7.07 -7.83 -1.96
N LEU A 5 -6.56 -7.80 -0.73
CA LEU A 5 -5.32 -8.50 -0.37
C LEU A 5 -5.43 -10.02 -0.59
N ARG A 6 -6.61 -10.59 -0.41
CA ARG A 6 -6.87 -12.00 -0.69
C ARG A 6 -6.95 -12.29 -2.20
N GLU A 7 -7.61 -11.44 -2.95
CA GLU A 7 -7.78 -11.57 -4.40
C GLU A 7 -6.44 -11.37 -5.13
N GLU A 8 -5.74 -10.27 -4.84
CA GLU A 8 -4.53 -9.83 -5.55
C GLU A 8 -3.26 -10.54 -5.07
N LEU A 9 -3.14 -10.78 -3.76
CA LEU A 9 -1.91 -11.29 -3.13
C LEU A 9 -2.04 -12.69 -2.54
N GLY A 10 -3.27 -13.18 -2.37
CA GLY A 10 -3.52 -14.50 -1.77
C GLY A 10 -3.24 -14.59 -0.28
N ILE A 11 -3.23 -13.45 0.43
CA ILE A 11 -3.04 -13.43 1.88
C ILE A 11 -4.36 -13.20 2.61
N ASP A 12 -4.49 -13.83 3.77
CA ASP A 12 -5.62 -13.64 4.67
C ASP A 12 -5.21 -12.75 5.85
N THR A 13 -5.97 -11.70 6.12
CA THR A 13 -5.78 -10.82 7.29
C THR A 13 -7.15 -10.42 7.84
N GLU A 14 -7.17 -9.77 9.00
CA GLU A 14 -8.39 -9.28 9.65
C GLU A 14 -8.42 -7.76 9.66
N ALA A 15 -9.61 -7.17 9.72
CA ALA A 15 -9.75 -5.71 9.78
C ALA A 15 -9.03 -5.10 11.01
N SER A 16 -8.97 -5.83 12.12
CA SER A 16 -8.23 -5.45 13.34
C SER A 16 -6.71 -5.38 13.13
N CYS A 17 -6.18 -6.06 12.11
CA CYS A 17 -4.75 -6.04 11.76
C CYS A 17 -4.37 -4.85 10.85
N LEU A 18 -5.36 -4.08 10.38
CA LEU A 18 -5.16 -2.92 9.52
C LEU A 18 -5.12 -1.65 10.37
N ALA A 19 -3.91 -1.19 10.71
CA ALA A 19 -3.73 0.06 11.43
C ALA A 19 -3.87 1.25 10.46
N PRO A 20 -4.84 2.17 10.66
CA PRO A 20 -4.91 3.39 9.86
C PRO A 20 -3.61 4.19 10.02
N PHE A 21 -3.01 4.60 8.91
CA PHE A 21 -1.74 5.33 8.96
C PHE A 21 -1.90 6.78 8.49
N THR A 22 -2.28 6.98 7.23
CA THR A 22 -2.45 8.30 6.63
C THR A 22 -3.34 8.19 5.40
N PHE A 23 -3.43 9.23 4.58
CA PHE A 23 -4.12 9.18 3.30
C PHE A 23 -3.42 10.06 2.27
N ALA A 24 -3.50 9.67 0.99
CA ALA A 24 -3.22 10.56 -0.12
C ALA A 24 -4.48 11.34 -0.50
N SER A 25 -4.30 12.62 -0.79
CA SER A 25 -5.36 13.54 -1.21
C SER A 25 -4.84 14.29 -2.44
N HIS A 26 -5.40 14.00 -3.61
CA HIS A 26 -4.90 14.54 -4.87
C HIS A 26 -6.03 14.91 -5.84
N PRO A 27 -6.12 16.17 -6.28
CA PRO A 27 -7.08 16.57 -7.29
C PRO A 27 -6.59 16.13 -8.69
N TYR A 28 -7.38 15.29 -9.36
CA TYR A 28 -7.26 15.04 -10.80
C TYR A 28 -8.23 15.94 -11.57
N PRO A 29 -8.08 16.10 -12.90
CA PRO A 29 -8.96 16.95 -13.70
C PRO A 29 -10.45 16.60 -13.57
N ASP A 30 -10.77 15.30 -13.50
CA ASP A 30 -12.16 14.81 -13.53
C ASP A 30 -12.69 14.36 -12.17
N PHE A 31 -11.81 14.13 -11.19
CA PHE A 31 -12.20 13.64 -9.86
C PHE A 31 -11.16 14.01 -8.80
N HIS A 32 -11.55 13.92 -7.54
CA HIS A 32 -10.64 14.10 -6.42
C HIS A 32 -10.31 12.73 -5.80
N LEU A 33 -9.04 12.31 -5.88
CA LEU A 33 -8.58 11.06 -5.27
C LEU A 33 -8.39 11.28 -3.76
N LEU A 34 -9.07 10.44 -2.97
CA LEU A 34 -8.79 10.28 -1.54
C LEU A 34 -8.49 8.80 -1.29
N MET A 35 -7.26 8.49 -0.91
CA MET A 35 -6.79 7.11 -0.76
C MET A 35 -6.21 6.89 0.65
N PRO A 36 -6.99 6.29 1.57
CA PRO A 36 -6.50 5.88 2.88
C PRO A 36 -5.44 4.78 2.78
N LEU A 37 -4.35 4.95 3.51
CA LEU A 37 -3.26 3.99 3.62
C LEU A 37 -3.28 3.33 5.00
N TYR A 38 -3.15 2.00 5.01
CA TYR A 38 -3.13 1.17 6.21
C TYR A 38 -1.81 0.40 6.30
N VAL A 39 -1.35 0.21 7.53
CA VAL A 39 -0.20 -0.63 7.83
C VAL A 39 -0.70 -1.99 8.31
N CYS A 40 -0.28 -3.05 7.61
CA CYS A 40 -0.59 -4.43 7.97
C CYS A 40 0.72 -5.16 8.29
N ARG A 41 0.84 -5.68 9.51
CA ARG A 41 2.02 -6.45 9.98
C ARG A 41 1.71 -7.91 10.28
N VAL A 42 0.44 -8.29 10.27
CA VAL A 42 -0.03 -9.63 10.61
C VAL A 42 -0.98 -10.10 9.52
N TRP A 43 -0.57 -11.17 8.84
CA TRP A 43 -1.39 -11.87 7.86
C TRP A 43 -0.97 -13.35 7.82
N ARG A 44 -1.77 -14.17 7.15
CA ARG A 44 -1.49 -15.58 6.88
C ARG A 44 -1.26 -15.77 5.38
N GLY A 45 -0.35 -16.68 5.05
CA GLY A 45 0.07 -16.95 3.68
C GLY A 45 1.29 -16.12 3.25
N LEU A 46 1.84 -16.47 2.09
CA LEU A 46 2.94 -15.74 1.45
C LEU A 46 2.35 -14.92 0.29
N PRO A 47 2.60 -13.60 0.22
CA PRO A 47 2.15 -12.79 -0.91
C PRO A 47 2.63 -13.34 -2.25
N GLN A 48 1.69 -13.52 -3.18
CA GLN A 48 1.94 -13.99 -4.54
C GLN A 48 1.15 -13.13 -5.52
N PRO A 49 1.70 -12.78 -6.68
CA PRO A 49 0.96 -12.02 -7.68
C PRO A 49 -0.14 -12.89 -8.30
N ARG A 50 -1.41 -12.50 -8.17
CA ARG A 50 -2.56 -13.25 -8.71
C ARG A 50 -3.24 -12.62 -9.93
N GLU A 51 -2.87 -11.40 -10.27
CA GLU A 51 -3.47 -10.61 -11.35
C GLU A 51 -2.42 -10.19 -12.41
N GLY A 52 -1.30 -10.91 -12.47
CA GLY A 52 -0.22 -10.63 -13.43
C GLY A 52 0.68 -9.45 -13.06
N GLN A 53 0.59 -8.96 -11.82
CA GLN A 53 1.49 -7.94 -11.28
C GLN A 53 2.86 -8.53 -10.92
N GLU A 54 3.88 -7.68 -10.80
CA GLU A 54 5.16 -8.05 -10.22
C GLU A 54 5.21 -7.62 -8.75
N LEU A 55 5.78 -8.46 -7.89
CA LEU A 55 5.96 -8.15 -6.47
C LEU A 55 7.44 -8.03 -6.13
N ARG A 56 7.76 -7.05 -5.29
CA ARG A 56 9.09 -6.86 -4.73
C ARG A 56 8.98 -6.35 -3.30
N TRP A 57 9.72 -6.98 -2.40
CA TRP A 57 9.93 -6.47 -1.05
C TRP A 57 11.09 -5.48 -1.06
N LEU A 58 10.89 -4.31 -0.46
CA LEU A 58 11.85 -3.22 -0.42
C LEU A 58 12.03 -2.74 1.01
N ALA A 59 13.25 -2.35 1.34
CA ALA A 59 13.52 -1.57 2.54
C ALA A 59 12.95 -0.15 2.38
N PRO A 60 12.59 0.53 3.48
CA PRO A 60 11.99 1.87 3.40
C PRO A 60 12.84 2.89 2.64
N ALA A 61 14.17 2.81 2.77
CA ALA A 61 15.11 3.69 2.06
C ALA A 61 15.12 3.50 0.54
N GLU A 62 14.63 2.36 0.02
CA GLU A 62 14.58 2.08 -1.41
C GLU A 62 13.30 2.66 -2.07
N LEU A 63 12.29 3.03 -1.28
CA LEU A 63 11.02 3.55 -1.79
C LEU A 63 11.19 4.84 -2.60
N GLU A 64 12.15 5.69 -2.24
CA GLU A 64 12.43 6.95 -2.93
C GLU A 64 12.90 6.75 -4.39
N GLN A 65 13.40 5.55 -4.71
CA GLN A 65 13.92 5.22 -6.05
C GLN A 65 12.82 4.73 -7.00
N LEU A 66 11.59 4.50 -6.50
CA LEU A 66 10.51 3.97 -7.30
C LEU A 66 9.79 5.06 -8.10
N ALA A 67 9.48 4.73 -9.35
CA ALA A 67 8.53 5.54 -10.13
C ALA A 67 7.13 5.37 -9.53
N MET A 68 6.73 6.34 -8.69
CA MET A 68 5.40 6.40 -8.10
C MET A 68 4.52 7.46 -8.77
N PRO A 69 3.19 7.25 -8.83
CA PRO A 69 2.25 8.28 -9.23
C PRO A 69 2.38 9.54 -8.35
N PRO A 70 2.02 10.73 -8.86
CA PRO A 70 2.13 11.98 -8.09
C PRO A 70 1.39 11.98 -6.75
N ALA A 71 0.27 11.25 -6.66
CA ALA A 71 -0.53 11.15 -5.44
C ALA A 71 0.16 10.39 -4.30
N ASP A 72 1.02 9.42 -4.63
CA ASP A 72 1.67 8.51 -3.67
C ASP A 72 3.02 9.02 -3.17
N ARG A 73 3.69 9.88 -3.94
CA ARG A 73 5.02 10.42 -3.57
C ARG A 73 5.09 11.02 -2.15
N PRO A 74 4.10 11.79 -1.67
CA PRO A 74 4.13 12.31 -0.30
C PRO A 74 4.10 11.22 0.78
N LEU A 75 3.57 10.03 0.48
CA LEU A 75 3.47 8.92 1.42
C LEU A 75 4.83 8.26 1.71
N VAL A 76 5.80 8.39 0.79
CA VAL A 76 7.13 7.77 0.92
C VAL A 76 7.86 8.25 2.16
N ALA A 77 7.91 9.57 2.38
CA ALA A 77 8.55 10.15 3.55
C ALA A 77 7.89 9.67 4.85
N MET A 78 6.55 9.61 4.86
CA MET A 78 5.80 9.12 6.03
C MET A 78 6.10 7.64 6.31
N LEU A 79 6.10 6.80 5.29
CA LEU A 79 6.43 5.37 5.42
C LEU A 79 7.86 5.13 5.90
N ARG A 80 8.81 5.93 5.42
CA ARG A 80 10.21 5.86 5.86
C ARG A 80 10.39 6.24 7.32
N ASP A 81 9.66 7.24 7.81
CA ASP A 81 9.76 7.68 9.20
C ASP A 81 9.04 6.72 10.16
N LEU A 82 8.07 5.93 9.67
CA LEU A 82 7.33 4.93 10.44
C LEU A 82 8.11 3.60 10.62
N LEU A 83 8.84 3.17 9.59
CA LEU A 83 9.44 1.82 9.47
C LEU A 83 10.91 1.78 9.86
#